data_AF-A0A429BUD1-F1
#
_entry.id   AF-A0A429BUD1-F1
#
_cell.length_a   1.000
_cell.length_b   1.000
_cell.length_c   1.000
_cell.angle_alpha   90.00
_cell.angle_beta   90.00
_cell.angle_gamma   90.00
#
_symmetry.space_group_name_H-M   'P 1'
#
loop_
_entity.id
_entity.type
_entity.pdbx_description
1 polymer ?
#
loop_
_entity_poly.entity_id
_entity_poly.type
_entity_poly.pdbx_seq_one_letter_code
_entity_poly.pdbx_strand_id
1 'polypeptide(L)' 'MPDKRYASCKEAQAAGDGPYTRGRHEEYSWYPDLDQNGVACNSGDIR' A
#
# COMPACT_ATOMS: atom_id res chain seq x y z
N MET A 1 2.43 -14.62 1.64
CA MET A 1 3.78 -14.13 1.93
C MET A 1 3.74 -12.64 1.74
N PRO A 2 4.37 -11.85 2.62
CA PRO A 2 4.52 -10.43 2.40
C PRO A 2 5.22 -10.11 1.09
N ASP A 3 4.77 -9.05 0.45
CA ASP A 3 5.50 -8.39 -0.62
C ASP A 3 6.73 -7.67 -0.07
N LYS A 4 7.62 -7.25 -0.97
CA LYS A 4 8.79 -6.48 -0.59
C LYS A 4 8.35 -5.14 0.01
N ARG A 5 8.93 -4.73 1.14
CA ARG A 5 8.70 -3.39 1.68
C ARG A 5 9.53 -2.37 0.91
N TYR A 6 8.85 -1.50 0.17
CA TYR A 6 9.41 -0.33 -0.52
C TYR A 6 9.38 0.91 0.36
N ALA A 7 10.17 1.93 0.00
CA ALA A 7 10.21 3.20 0.74
C ALA A 7 8.95 4.04 0.49
N SER A 8 8.27 3.84 -0.65
CA SER A 8 7.04 4.55 -0.99
C SER A 8 5.99 3.65 -1.68
N CYS A 9 4.72 4.04 -1.58
CA CYS A 9 3.64 3.41 -2.33
C CYS A 9 3.85 3.53 -3.85
N LYS A 10 4.49 4.61 -4.32
CA LYS A 10 4.81 4.81 -5.74
C LYS A 10 5.77 3.75 -6.27
N GLU A 11 6.79 3.39 -5.49
CA GLU A 11 7.71 2.31 -5.85
C GLU A 11 7.04 0.94 -5.80
N ALA A 12 6.21 0.69 -4.79
CA ALA A 12 5.43 -0.56 -4.70
C ALA A 12 4.56 -0.74 -5.95
N GLN A 13 3.77 0.27 -6.31
CA GLN A 13 2.91 0.19 -7.49
C GLN A 13 3.71 0.10 -8.80
N ALA A 14 4.86 0.77 -8.89
CA ALA A 14 5.76 0.65 -10.04
C ALA A 14 6.38 -0.75 -10.18
N ALA A 15 6.53 -1.48 -9.07
CA ALA A 15 6.97 -2.88 -9.07
C ALA A 15 5.82 -3.87 -9.35
N GLY A 16 4.56 -3.40 -9.39
CA GLY A 16 3.36 -4.22 -9.56
C GLY A 16 2.75 -4.70 -8.23
N ASP A 17 3.24 -4.18 -7.11
CA ASP A 17 2.76 -4.51 -5.77
C ASP A 17 1.71 -3.49 -5.28
N GLY A 18 0.86 -3.92 -4.33
CA GLY A 18 -0.29 -3.13 -3.88
C GLY A 18 -1.42 -3.02 -4.93
N PRO A 19 -2.56 -2.40 -4.58
CA PRO A 19 -2.87 -1.75 -3.32
C PRO A 19 -3.22 -2.73 -2.19
N TYR A 20 -3.00 -2.29 -0.94
CA TYR A 20 -3.07 -3.16 0.24
C TYR A 20 -4.37 -2.94 1.02
N THR A 21 -5.15 -3.99 1.30
CA THR A 21 -6.45 -3.86 1.99
C THR A 21 -6.32 -4.24 3.45
N ARG A 22 -6.94 -3.43 4.33
CA ARG A 22 -6.97 -3.67 5.77
C ARG A 22 -7.51 -5.06 6.11
N GLY A 23 -6.76 -5.81 6.92
CA GLY A 23 -7.14 -7.16 7.38
C GLY A 23 -6.93 -8.28 6.37
N ARG A 24 -6.50 -7.97 5.14
CA ARG A 24 -6.13 -8.95 4.11
C ARG A 24 -4.63 -8.95 3.84
N HIS A 25 -4.06 -7.75 3.70
CA HIS A 25 -2.64 -7.54 3.38
C HIS A 25 -1.93 -7.04 4.64
N GLU A 26 -0.82 -7.69 5.02
CA GLU A 26 -0.02 -7.29 6.20
C GLU A 26 0.68 -5.95 5.96
N GLU A 27 0.97 -5.67 4.71
CA GLU A 27 1.57 -4.45 4.16
C GLU A 27 0.69 -3.22 4.40
N TYR A 28 -0.61 -3.41 4.64
CA TYR A 28 -1.49 -2.32 5.05
C TYR A 28 -0.98 -1.62 6.33
N SER A 29 -0.29 -2.36 7.21
CA SER A 29 0.32 -1.78 8.42
C SER A 29 1.62 -0.99 8.15
N TRP A 30 2.22 -1.14 6.98
CA TRP A 30 3.50 -0.53 6.64
C TRP A 30 3.36 0.85 6.02
N TYR A 31 2.23 1.09 5.37
CA TYR A 31 1.96 2.29 4.59
C TYR A 31 0.75 3.03 5.17
N PRO A 32 0.80 4.37 5.23
CA PRO A 32 -0.35 5.16 5.65
C PRO A 32 -1.45 5.11 4.57
N ASP A 33 -2.67 4.84 5.02
CA ASP A 33 -3.91 5.04 4.27
C ASP A 33 -4.33 6.52 4.45
N LEU A 34 -3.96 7.35 3.48
CA LEU A 34 -4.08 8.81 3.52
C LEU A 34 -5.50 9.27 3.24
N ASP A 35 -6.23 8.55 2.39
CA ASP A 35 -7.63 8.85 2.09
C ASP A 35 -8.62 8.14 3.05
N GLN A 36 -8.10 7.27 3.93
CA GLN A 36 -8.79 6.57 5.00
C GLN A 36 -9.92 5.64 4.52
N ASN A 37 -9.79 5.10 3.30
CA ASN A 37 -10.83 4.24 2.71
C ASN A 37 -10.68 2.75 3.06
N GLY A 38 -9.65 2.37 3.81
CA GLY A 38 -9.34 0.98 4.16
C GLY A 38 -8.39 0.27 3.19
N VAL A 39 -7.81 0.99 2.23
CA VAL A 39 -6.88 0.50 1.23
C VAL A 39 -5.66 1.41 1.14
N ALA A 40 -4.53 0.94 1.63
CA ALA A 40 -3.24 1.64 1.55
C ALA A 40 -2.59 1.49 0.16
N CYS A 41 -1.79 2.48 -0.24
CA CYS A 41 -1.09 2.53 -1.53
C CYS A 41 -2.01 2.45 -2.76
N ASN A 42 -3.25 2.93 -2.63
CA ASN A 42 -4.14 3.14 -3.76
C ASN A 42 -3.80 4.45 -4.50
N SER A 43 -4.58 4.82 -5.51
CA SER A 43 -4.40 6.08 -6.23
C SER A 43 -4.65 7.34 -5.37
N GLY A 44 -5.40 7.24 -4.28
CA GLY A 44 -5.62 8.35 -3.33
C GLY A 44 -4.42 8.59 -2.41
N ASP A 45 -3.62 7.54 -2.17
CA ASP A 45 -2.44 7.58 -1.30
C ASP A 45 -1.14 7.94 -2.01
N ILE A 46 -1.12 7.82 -3.34
CA ILE A 46 0.06 8.18 -4.14
C ILE A 46 0.00 9.67 -4.48
N ARG A 47 0.90 10.42 -3.86
CA ARG A 47 1.13 11.86 -4.12
C ARG A 47 2.37 12.07 -4.99
#